data_AF-A0A1V9T5R0-F1
#
_entry.id   AF-A0A1V9T5R0-F1
#
_cell.length_a   1.000
_cell.length_b   1.000
_cell.length_c   1.000
_cell.angle_alpha   90.00
_cell.angle_beta   90.00
_cell.angle_gamma   90.00
#
_symmetry.space_group_name_H-M   'P 1'
#
loop_
_entity.id
_entity.type
_entity.pdbx_description
1 polymer ?
#
loop_
_entity_poly.entity_id
_entity_poly.type
_entity_poly.pdbx_seq_one_letter_code
_entity_poly.pdbx_strand_id
1 'polypeptide(L)'
;MEKQEVSVKEVLEIFIRYPIYDIDNAEVNNKIQKLIDNLGKSEKICKNYSVISKTIYSLNEIDFANLKIFFGIESEDHFSQFSNSSPLGSKGKDNLQHFWRHVVLSCYQRQYIDSITKDVNENVSKASEIMENIEVELNKANDNIETVGKKFKTVTQKANQAENKVNGIYSEFVGILGVFTALSFALMGSVQVFGNILKNIDTPTMGNIGYVLIVGGIYLILIYLIIMTLFIGMKKVFDNKNSKYKFNWIFTLCIVTVSITLIILGIRLV
;
A
#
# COMPACT_ATOMS: atom_id res chain seq x y z
N MET A 1 71.16 -2.17 30.71
CA MET A 1 70.61 -2.22 32.07
C MET A 1 69.57 -1.11 32.18
N GLU A 2 68.34 -1.40 31.78
CA GLU A 2 67.24 -0.44 31.77
C GLU A 2 66.22 -0.92 32.82
N LYS A 3 66.03 -0.11 33.86
CA LYS A 3 65.09 -0.41 34.95
C LYS A 3 63.69 -0.57 34.34
N GLN A 4 63.02 -1.69 34.62
CA GLN A 4 61.58 -1.87 34.39
C GLN A 4 60.83 -0.65 34.96
N GLU A 5 60.38 0.26 34.10
CA GLU A 5 59.35 1.24 34.44
C GLU A 5 58.08 0.43 34.69
N VAL A 6 57.63 0.39 35.95
CA VAL A 6 56.35 -0.23 36.34
C VAL A 6 55.24 0.33 35.45
N SER A 7 54.51 -0.53 34.74
CA SER A 7 53.46 -0.07 33.83
C SER A 7 52.21 0.35 34.63
N VAL A 8 51.46 1.33 34.11
CA VAL A 8 50.17 1.76 34.70
C VAL A 8 49.23 0.58 34.92
N LYS A 9 49.30 -0.43 34.03
CA LYS A 9 48.51 -1.65 34.12
C LYS A 9 48.86 -2.50 35.35
N GLU A 10 50.15 -2.70 35.62
CA GLU A 10 50.61 -3.45 36.80
C GLU A 10 50.21 -2.75 38.10
N VAL A 11 50.27 -1.41 38.13
CA VAL A 11 49.82 -0.61 39.28
C VAL A 11 48.32 -0.80 39.51
N LEU A 12 47.50 -0.65 38.47
CA LEU A 12 46.04 -0.80 38.57
C LEU A 12 45.64 -2.24 38.92
N GLU A 13 46.32 -3.25 38.39
CA GLU A 13 46.07 -4.67 38.71
C GLU A 13 46.27 -5.00 40.20
N ILE A 14 47.17 -4.31 40.90
CA ILE A 14 47.37 -4.50 42.34
C ILE A 14 46.20 -3.88 43.12
N PHE A 15 45.74 -2.70 42.71
CA PHE A 15 44.58 -2.05 43.31
C PHE A 15 43.26 -2.80 43.05
N ILE A 16 43.10 -3.38 41.85
CA ILE A 16 41.96 -4.24 41.50
C ILE A 16 41.90 -5.47 42.39
N ARG A 17 43.04 -6.03 42.78
CA ARG A 17 43.09 -7.19 43.67
C ARG A 17 42.90 -6.85 45.14
N TYR A 18 42.92 -5.56 45.52
CA TYR A 18 42.78 -5.15 46.92
C TYR A 18 41.53 -5.68 47.61
N PRO A 19 40.31 -5.56 47.03
CA PRO A 19 39.09 -6.04 47.68
C PRO A 19 39.04 -7.56 47.85
N ILE A 20 39.92 -8.30 47.17
CA ILE A 20 40.05 -9.76 47.24
C ILE A 20 40.98 -10.16 48.40
N TYR A 21 41.83 -9.25 48.87
CA TYR A 21 42.70 -9.48 50.02
C TYR A 21 41.99 -9.12 51.32
N ASP A 22 42.30 -9.87 52.38
CA ASP A 22 41.84 -9.57 53.73
C ASP A 22 42.37 -8.19 54.17
N ILE A 23 41.45 -7.23 54.35
CA ILE A 23 41.75 -5.81 54.66
C ILE A 23 42.50 -5.70 55.99
N ASP A 24 42.36 -6.69 56.88
CA ASP A 24 43.04 -6.76 58.17
C ASP A 24 44.47 -7.34 58.07
N ASN A 25 44.89 -7.78 56.88
CA ASN A 25 46.22 -8.32 56.67
C ASN A 25 47.29 -7.24 56.60
N ALA A 26 48.06 -7.09 57.69
CA ALA A 26 49.15 -6.14 57.81
C ALA A 26 50.24 -6.28 56.73
N GLU A 27 50.47 -7.48 56.17
CA GLU A 27 51.45 -7.67 55.10
C GLU A 27 50.97 -7.06 53.78
N VAL A 28 49.68 -7.21 53.47
CA VAL A 28 49.05 -6.66 52.27
C VAL A 28 49.01 -5.14 52.33
N ASN A 29 48.57 -4.58 53.46
CA ASN A 29 48.53 -3.13 53.66
C ASN A 29 49.93 -2.50 53.55
N ASN A 30 50.96 -3.16 54.07
CA ASN A 30 52.35 -2.70 53.91
C ASN A 30 52.84 -2.75 52.44
N LYS A 31 52.45 -3.78 51.67
CA LYS A 31 52.79 -3.86 50.24
C LYS A 31 52.13 -2.72 49.45
N ILE A 32 50.89 -2.39 49.77
CA ILE A 32 50.13 -1.33 49.11
C ILE A 32 50.66 0.06 49.49
N GLN A 33 50.98 0.28 50.76
CA GLN A 33 51.62 1.52 51.21
C GLN A 33 52.94 1.77 50.46
N LYS A 34 53.79 0.73 50.33
CA LYS A 34 55.04 0.82 49.54
C LYS A 34 54.79 1.11 48.06
N LEU A 35 53.73 0.54 47.48
CA LEU A 35 53.35 0.80 46.09
C LEU A 35 52.96 2.27 45.90
N ILE A 36 52.12 2.80 46.79
CA ILE A 36 51.66 4.19 46.76
C ILE A 36 52.82 5.17 46.97
N ASP A 37 53.74 4.87 47.89
CA ASP A 37 54.96 5.66 48.09
C ASP A 37 55.85 5.70 46.83
N ASN A 38 55.93 4.59 46.09
CA ASN A 38 56.68 4.52 44.83
C ASN A 38 55.95 5.21 43.68
N LEU A 39 54.62 5.08 43.63
CA LEU A 39 53.77 5.74 42.65
C LEU A 39 53.86 7.26 42.77
N GLY A 40 53.82 7.80 43.99
CA GLY A 40 53.93 9.25 44.24
C GLY A 40 55.27 9.85 43.77
N LYS A 41 56.33 9.04 43.68
CA LYS A 41 57.63 9.46 43.14
C LYS A 41 57.67 9.50 41.60
N SER A 42 56.72 8.83 40.94
CA SER A 42 56.67 8.70 39.47
C SER A 42 55.65 9.65 38.84
N GLU A 43 56.10 10.85 38.50
CA GLU A 43 55.27 11.86 37.83
C GLU A 43 54.74 11.37 36.45
N LYS A 44 55.57 10.63 35.70
CA LYS A 44 55.24 10.11 34.37
C LYS A 44 54.07 9.12 34.39
N ILE A 45 53.94 8.31 35.45
CA ILE A 45 52.83 7.37 35.61
C ILE A 45 51.59 8.13 36.08
N CYS A 46 51.74 8.95 37.13
CA CYS A 46 50.64 9.65 37.77
C CYS A 46 49.89 10.64 36.86
N LYS A 47 50.61 11.32 35.96
CA LYS A 47 50.04 12.35 35.08
C LYS A 47 49.66 11.82 33.69
N ASN A 48 49.83 10.53 33.42
CA ASN A 48 49.52 9.96 32.11
C ASN A 48 48.05 9.53 32.01
N TYR A 49 47.17 10.54 31.88
CA TYR A 49 45.74 10.32 31.74
C TYR A 49 45.37 9.34 30.61
N SER A 50 46.02 9.44 29.45
CA SER A 50 45.69 8.61 28.29
C SER A 50 45.92 7.12 28.53
N VAL A 51 47.01 6.75 29.20
CA VAL A 51 47.29 5.34 29.50
C VAL A 51 46.39 4.84 30.63
N ILE A 52 46.12 5.67 31.63
CA ILE A 52 45.21 5.34 32.74
C ILE A 52 43.79 5.09 32.20
N SER A 53 43.25 6.02 31.43
CA SER A 53 41.90 5.89 30.86
C SER A 53 41.81 4.68 29.95
N LYS A 54 42.72 4.52 28.98
CA LYS A 54 42.72 3.36 28.08
C LYS A 54 42.74 2.03 28.85
N THR A 55 43.51 1.95 29.93
CA THR A 55 43.57 0.74 30.77
C THR A 55 42.23 0.48 31.44
N ILE A 56 41.60 1.51 32.03
CA ILE A 56 40.30 1.41 32.70
C ILE A 56 39.19 0.99 31.72
N TYR A 57 39.17 1.53 30.51
CA TYR A 57 38.22 1.15 29.47
C TYR A 57 38.41 -0.28 28.95
N SER A 58 39.58 -0.88 29.17
CA SER A 58 39.89 -2.25 28.74
C SER A 58 39.63 -3.30 29.83
N LEU A 59 39.26 -2.89 31.05
CA LEU A 59 38.97 -3.82 32.15
C LEU A 59 37.65 -4.56 31.91
N ASN A 60 37.57 -5.81 32.33
CA ASN A 60 36.27 -6.50 32.41
C ASN A 60 35.41 -5.91 33.54
N GLU A 61 34.13 -6.29 33.61
CA GLU A 61 33.18 -5.77 34.60
C GLU A 61 33.57 -6.06 36.05
N ILE A 62 34.18 -7.22 36.32
CA ILE A 62 34.59 -7.63 37.67
C ILE A 62 35.77 -6.77 38.15
N ASP A 63 36.79 -6.65 37.31
CA ASP A 63 37.98 -5.85 37.61
C ASP A 63 37.62 -4.37 37.74
N PHE A 64 36.69 -3.88 36.92
CA PHE A 64 36.18 -2.52 37.01
C PHE A 64 35.41 -2.28 38.31
N ALA A 65 34.56 -3.22 38.74
CA ALA A 65 33.86 -3.15 40.03
C ALA A 65 34.83 -3.08 41.21
N ASN A 66 35.84 -3.95 41.23
CA ASN A 66 36.85 -3.96 42.29
C ASN A 66 37.67 -2.66 42.34
N LEU A 67 38.01 -2.10 41.17
CA LEU A 67 38.70 -0.81 41.10
C LEU A 67 37.85 0.32 41.71
N LYS A 68 36.54 0.36 41.41
CA LYS A 68 35.62 1.36 41.98
C LYS A 68 35.55 1.31 43.50
N ILE A 69 35.58 0.10 44.08
CA ILE A 69 35.60 -0.11 45.53
C ILE A 69 36.87 0.50 46.13
N PHE A 70 38.04 0.19 45.58
CA PHE A 70 39.31 0.67 46.14
C PHE A 70 39.45 2.20 46.12
N PHE A 71 38.98 2.85 45.05
CA PHE A 71 39.06 4.30 44.88
C PHE A 71 37.87 5.05 45.50
N GLY A 72 36.99 4.36 46.25
CA GLY A 72 35.88 4.99 46.97
C GLY A 72 34.78 5.58 46.07
N ILE A 73 34.58 5.01 44.87
CA ILE A 73 33.52 5.46 43.96
C ILE A 73 32.17 4.90 44.41
N GLU A 74 32.17 3.67 44.96
CA GLU A 74 30.97 2.96 45.45
C GLU A 74 31.06 2.59 46.94
N SER A 75 32.19 2.89 47.60
CA SER A 75 32.47 2.54 48.99
C SER A 75 33.43 3.55 49.64
N GLU A 76 34.03 3.18 50.77
CA GLU A 76 35.03 4.00 51.45
C GLU A 76 36.30 4.16 50.59
N ASP A 77 36.91 5.35 50.57
CA ASP A 77 38.07 5.66 49.74
C ASP A 77 39.37 5.16 50.39
N HIS A 78 39.71 3.91 50.11
CA HIS A 78 40.93 3.27 50.59
C HIS A 78 42.19 3.91 49.98
N PHE A 79 42.14 4.36 48.73
CA PHE A 79 43.28 5.04 48.10
C PHE A 79 43.68 6.31 48.87
N SER A 80 42.72 7.15 49.23
CA SER A 80 42.97 8.36 50.01
C SER A 80 43.52 8.06 51.41
N GLN A 81 43.09 6.97 52.05
CA GLN A 81 43.64 6.53 53.34
C GLN A 81 45.15 6.27 53.25
N PHE A 82 45.58 5.47 52.27
CA PHE A 82 47.00 5.16 52.06
C PHE A 82 47.81 6.35 51.52
N SER A 83 47.21 7.21 50.70
CA SER A 83 47.85 8.42 50.18
C SER A 83 48.14 9.43 51.28
N ASN A 84 47.29 9.52 52.30
CA ASN A 84 47.45 10.46 53.42
C ASN A 84 48.50 9.98 54.44
N SER A 85 48.65 8.67 54.63
CA SER A 85 49.68 8.06 55.50
C SER A 85 51.08 8.05 54.89
N SER A 86 51.23 8.27 53.59
CA SER A 86 52.52 8.31 52.90
C SER A 86 53.42 9.47 53.37
N PRO A 87 54.70 9.21 53.72
CA PRO A 87 55.67 10.24 54.13
C PRO A 87 56.25 11.01 52.92
N LEU A 88 55.39 11.43 51.99
CA LEU A 88 55.76 12.14 50.76
C LEU A 88 55.73 13.66 50.97
N GLY A 89 56.68 14.37 50.34
CA GLY A 89 56.64 15.83 50.23
C GLY A 89 55.51 16.32 49.32
N SER A 90 55.32 17.64 49.24
CA SER A 90 54.22 18.28 48.49
C SER A 90 54.09 17.78 47.04
N LYS A 91 55.21 17.63 46.33
CA LYS A 91 55.23 17.14 44.94
C LYS A 91 54.75 15.69 44.80
N GLY A 92 55.05 14.83 45.77
CA GLY A 92 54.61 13.42 45.74
C GLY A 92 53.11 13.28 46.01
N LYS A 93 52.59 14.12 46.92
CA LYS A 93 51.14 14.20 47.18
C LYS A 93 50.36 14.74 45.98
N ASP A 94 50.89 15.76 45.30
CA ASP A 94 50.31 16.28 44.04
C ASP A 94 50.21 15.19 42.96
N ASN A 95 51.27 14.40 42.78
CA ASN A 95 51.25 13.28 41.84
C ASN A 95 50.16 12.25 42.17
N LEU A 96 50.05 11.82 43.44
CA LEU A 96 49.02 10.87 43.86
C LEU A 96 47.60 11.42 43.67
N GLN A 97 47.39 12.71 43.97
CA GLN A 97 46.12 13.39 43.75
C GLN A 97 45.76 13.42 42.25
N HIS A 98 46.73 13.71 41.39
CA HIS A 98 46.54 13.67 39.93
C HIS A 98 46.16 12.26 39.46
N PHE A 99 46.86 11.24 39.94
CA PHE A 99 46.58 9.85 39.59
C PHE A 99 45.16 9.43 40.02
N TRP A 100 44.81 9.68 41.29
CA TRP A 100 43.46 9.43 41.82
C TRP A 100 42.41 10.11 40.96
N ARG A 101 42.61 11.40 40.64
CA ARG A 101 41.67 12.17 39.82
C ARG A 101 41.50 11.55 38.43
N HIS A 102 42.59 11.11 37.80
CA HIS A 102 42.53 10.47 36.49
C HIS A 102 41.82 9.12 36.51
N VAL A 103 42.04 8.31 37.54
CA VAL A 103 41.34 7.03 37.72
C VAL A 103 39.84 7.26 37.93
N VAL A 104 39.49 8.08 38.92
CA VAL A 104 38.09 8.36 39.29
C VAL A 104 37.31 8.97 38.13
N LEU A 105 37.88 9.96 37.43
CA LEU A 105 37.25 10.54 36.24
C LEU A 105 37.03 9.49 35.15
N SER A 106 38.01 8.64 34.88
CA SER A 106 37.88 7.60 33.85
C SER A 106 36.81 6.57 34.21
N CYS A 107 36.68 6.23 35.49
CA CYS A 107 35.61 5.36 35.97
C CYS A 107 34.23 5.97 35.77
N TYR A 108 34.02 7.24 36.17
CA TYR A 108 32.74 7.93 35.93
C TYR A 108 32.41 8.04 34.43
N GLN A 109 33.40 8.35 33.61
CA GLN A 109 33.22 8.44 32.16
C GLN A 109 32.84 7.09 31.54
N ARG A 110 33.46 5.99 31.97
CA ARG A 110 33.10 4.64 31.54
C ARG A 110 31.66 4.30 31.94
N GLN A 111 31.29 4.50 33.21
CA GLN A 111 29.92 4.23 33.69
C GLN A 111 28.86 4.98 32.88
N TYR A 112 29.12 6.25 32.58
CA TYR A 112 28.23 7.08 31.78
C TYR A 112 28.10 6.59 30.34
N ILE A 113 29.21 6.17 29.71
CA ILE A 113 29.19 5.61 28.36
C ILE A 113 28.47 4.26 28.35
N ASP A 114 28.67 3.42 29.36
CA ASP A 114 28.00 2.12 29.47
C ASP A 114 26.48 2.30 29.62
N SER A 115 26.03 3.25 30.45
CA SER A 115 24.60 3.56 30.58
C SER A 115 24.00 4.07 29.28
N ILE A 116 24.68 5.00 28.58
CA ILE A 116 24.20 5.48 27.27
C ILE A 116 24.15 4.35 26.26
N THR A 117 25.20 3.52 26.21
CA THR A 117 25.28 2.42 25.24
C THR A 117 24.16 1.42 25.46
N LYS A 118 23.80 1.15 26.72
CA LYS A 118 22.65 0.34 27.08
C LYS A 118 21.34 0.96 26.61
N ASP A 119 21.10 2.23 26.92
CA ASP A 119 19.88 2.95 26.51
C ASP A 119 19.75 2.99 24.98
N VAL A 120 20.86 3.23 24.27
CA VAL A 120 20.92 3.19 22.81
C VAL A 120 20.58 1.80 22.30
N ASN A 121 21.14 0.74 22.88
CA ASN A 121 20.87 -0.62 22.44
C ASN A 121 19.40 -1.03 22.67
N GLU A 122 18.81 -0.63 23.79
CA GLU A 122 17.38 -0.83 24.06
C GLU A 122 16.51 -0.09 23.04
N ASN A 123 16.86 1.16 22.70
CA ASN A 123 16.13 1.93 21.69
C ASN A 123 16.28 1.36 20.27
N VAL A 124 17.48 0.87 19.91
CA VAL A 124 17.72 0.18 18.63
C VAL A 124 16.91 -1.10 18.54
N SER A 125 16.78 -1.84 19.64
CA SER A 125 15.99 -3.07 19.70
C SER A 125 14.51 -2.78 19.49
N LYS A 126 13.97 -1.75 20.18
CA LYS A 126 12.58 -1.27 19.97
C LYS A 126 12.35 -0.77 18.54
N ALA A 127 13.30 -0.03 17.98
CA ALA A 127 13.21 0.44 16.60
C ALA A 127 13.18 -0.72 15.59
N SER A 128 13.96 -1.77 15.85
CA SER A 128 13.98 -2.98 15.01
C SER A 128 12.65 -3.73 15.07
N GLU A 129 12.06 -3.88 16.25
CA GLU A 129 10.72 -4.48 16.43
C GLU A 129 9.63 -3.66 15.71
N ILE A 130 9.69 -2.33 15.80
CA ILE A 130 8.77 -1.45 15.06
C ILE A 130 8.94 -1.64 13.55
N MET A 131 10.18 -1.77 13.06
CA MET A 131 10.47 -1.99 11.64
C MET A 131 9.86 -3.30 11.12
N GLU A 132 9.99 -4.39 11.90
CA GLU A 132 9.41 -5.69 11.57
C GLU A 132 7.88 -5.63 11.50
N ASN A 133 7.25 -4.94 12.46
CA ASN A 133 5.80 -4.71 12.44
C ASN A 133 5.35 -3.88 11.22
N ILE A 134 6.12 -2.85 10.84
CA ILE A 134 5.87 -2.05 9.64
C ILE A 134 5.95 -2.92 8.37
N GLU A 135 6.92 -3.83 8.28
CA GLU A 135 7.05 -4.75 7.14
C GLU A 135 5.83 -5.67 7.01
N VAL A 136 5.34 -6.22 8.13
CA VAL A 136 4.13 -7.05 8.16
C VAL A 136 2.90 -6.26 7.69
N GLU A 137 2.71 -5.03 8.18
CA GLU A 137 1.59 -4.18 7.77
C GLU A 137 1.70 -3.75 6.30
N LEU A 138 2.90 -3.47 5.80
CA LEU A 138 3.14 -3.17 4.37
C LEU A 138 2.76 -4.34 3.47
N ASN A 139 3.12 -5.57 3.85
CA ASN A 139 2.76 -6.76 3.08
C ASN A 139 1.24 -6.95 3.03
N LYS A 140 0.52 -6.79 4.15
CA LYS A 140 -0.95 -6.81 4.17
C LYS A 140 -1.56 -5.71 3.30
N ALA A 141 -1.00 -4.50 3.34
CA ALA A 141 -1.46 -3.40 2.51
C ALA A 141 -1.27 -3.69 1.02
N ASN A 142 -0.15 -4.31 0.64
CA ASN A 142 0.13 -4.70 -0.74
C ASN A 142 -0.85 -5.77 -1.25
N ASP A 143 -1.15 -6.80 -0.45
CA ASP A 143 -2.15 -7.83 -0.80
C ASP A 143 -3.56 -7.24 -0.99
N ASN A 144 -3.91 -6.27 -0.13
CA ASN A 144 -5.16 -5.52 -0.25
C ASN A 144 -5.20 -4.69 -1.54
N ILE A 145 -4.11 -4.01 -1.90
CA ILE A 145 -3.99 -3.24 -3.15
C ILE A 145 -4.15 -4.15 -4.36
N GLU A 146 -3.53 -5.33 -4.37
CA GLU A 146 -3.69 -6.29 -5.47
C GLU A 146 -5.16 -6.74 -5.61
N THR A 147 -5.81 -7.04 -4.49
CA THR A 147 -7.22 -7.42 -4.46
C THR A 147 -8.13 -6.29 -4.95
N VAL A 148 -7.87 -5.05 -4.54
CA VAL A 148 -8.57 -3.86 -5.03
C VAL A 148 -8.34 -3.67 -6.52
N GLY A 149 -7.13 -3.87 -7.03
CA GLY A 149 -6.82 -3.81 -8.46
C GLY A 149 -7.63 -4.83 -9.29
N LYS A 150 -7.75 -6.08 -8.80
CA LYS A 150 -8.58 -7.13 -9.43
C LYS A 150 -10.08 -6.76 -9.42
N LYS A 151 -10.60 -6.26 -8.30
CA LYS A 151 -11.99 -5.79 -8.20
C LYS A 151 -12.25 -4.62 -9.15
N PHE A 152 -11.33 -3.65 -9.22
CA PHE A 152 -11.45 -2.50 -10.11
C PHE A 152 -11.49 -2.93 -11.58
N LYS A 153 -10.60 -3.83 -12.02
CA LYS A 153 -10.61 -4.39 -13.38
C LYS A 153 -11.96 -5.06 -13.71
N THR A 154 -12.54 -5.78 -12.76
CA THR A 154 -13.85 -6.44 -12.92
C THR A 154 -14.98 -5.40 -13.03
N VAL A 155 -14.94 -4.34 -12.21
CA VAL A 155 -15.90 -3.23 -12.28
C VAL A 155 -15.80 -2.51 -13.62
N THR A 156 -14.59 -2.21 -14.11
CA THR A 156 -14.39 -1.60 -15.44
C THR A 156 -14.95 -2.48 -16.55
N GLN A 157 -14.72 -3.80 -16.51
CA GLN A 157 -15.28 -4.72 -17.50
C GLN A 157 -16.81 -4.74 -17.48
N LYS A 158 -17.42 -4.78 -16.28
CA LYS A 158 -18.88 -4.72 -16.13
C LYS A 158 -19.44 -3.37 -16.60
N ALA A 159 -18.75 -2.27 -16.33
CA ALA A 159 -19.14 -0.93 -16.79
C ALA A 159 -19.12 -0.86 -18.32
N ASN A 160 -18.05 -1.34 -18.97
CA ASN A 160 -17.96 -1.39 -20.44
C ASN A 160 -19.04 -2.30 -21.05
N GLN A 161 -19.36 -3.43 -20.41
CA GLN A 161 -20.47 -4.29 -20.84
C GLN A 161 -21.83 -3.59 -20.72
N ALA A 162 -22.06 -2.88 -19.61
CA ALA A 162 -23.28 -2.11 -19.41
C ALA A 162 -23.40 -0.97 -20.42
N GLU A 163 -22.32 -0.24 -20.68
CA GLU A 163 -22.26 0.82 -21.70
C GLU A 163 -22.61 0.26 -23.09
N ASN A 164 -21.97 -0.84 -23.51
CA ASN A 164 -22.29 -1.49 -24.78
C ASN A 164 -23.75 -1.94 -24.87
N LYS A 165 -24.32 -2.45 -23.77
CA LYS A 165 -25.73 -2.84 -23.71
C LYS A 165 -26.66 -1.63 -23.83
N VAL A 166 -26.34 -0.52 -23.16
CA VAL A 166 -27.09 0.74 -23.26
C VAL A 166 -27.03 1.30 -24.69
N ASN A 167 -25.85 1.31 -25.31
CA ASN A 167 -25.68 1.74 -26.70
C ASN A 167 -26.48 0.85 -27.66
N GLY A 168 -26.49 -0.47 -27.44
CA GLY A 168 -27.33 -1.41 -28.19
C GLY A 168 -28.82 -1.09 -28.04
N ILE A 169 -29.30 -0.90 -26.80
CA ILE A 169 -30.69 -0.52 -26.51
C ILE A 169 -31.06 0.82 -27.17
N TYR A 170 -30.18 1.81 -27.15
CA TYR A 170 -30.42 3.09 -27.82
C TYR A 170 -30.58 2.92 -29.33
N SER A 171 -29.70 2.14 -29.96
CA SER A 171 -29.81 1.78 -31.38
C SER A 171 -31.13 1.07 -31.69
N GLU A 172 -31.56 0.16 -30.82
CA GLU A 172 -32.85 -0.53 -30.94
C GLU A 172 -34.03 0.44 -30.83
N PHE A 173 -34.02 1.35 -29.86
CA PHE A 173 -35.06 2.37 -29.70
C PHE A 173 -35.17 3.29 -30.91
N VAL A 174 -34.04 3.79 -31.43
CA VAL A 174 -34.02 4.62 -32.65
C VAL A 174 -34.61 3.85 -33.83
N GLY A 175 -34.28 2.56 -33.97
CA GLY A 175 -34.86 1.69 -35.01
C GLY A 175 -36.38 1.52 -34.87
N ILE A 176 -36.89 1.26 -33.65
CA ILE A 176 -38.33 1.13 -33.39
C ILE A 176 -39.05 2.45 -33.67
N LEU A 177 -38.48 3.58 -33.21
CA LEU A 177 -39.05 4.92 -33.42
C LEU A 177 -39.15 5.24 -34.92
N GLY A 178 -38.12 4.93 -35.69
CA GLY A 178 -38.11 5.12 -37.14
C GLY A 178 -39.21 4.33 -37.84
N VAL A 179 -39.43 3.07 -37.45
CA VAL A 179 -40.47 2.23 -38.05
C VAL A 179 -41.87 2.62 -37.63
N PHE A 180 -42.07 2.96 -36.36
CA PHE A 180 -43.36 3.49 -35.91
C PHE A 180 -43.73 4.76 -36.67
N THR A 181 -42.78 5.67 -36.86
CA THR A 181 -42.98 6.91 -37.64
C THR A 181 -43.36 6.62 -39.10
N ALA A 182 -42.62 5.73 -39.77
CA ALA A 182 -42.90 5.37 -41.15
C ALA A 182 -44.27 4.67 -41.29
N LEU A 183 -44.62 3.79 -40.34
CA LEU A 183 -45.93 3.14 -40.30
C LEU A 183 -47.06 4.14 -40.07
N SER A 184 -46.91 5.07 -39.12
CA SER A 184 -47.90 6.13 -38.87
C SER A 184 -48.12 7.02 -40.10
N PHE A 185 -47.06 7.41 -40.81
CA PHE A 185 -47.19 8.17 -42.05
C PHE A 185 -47.85 7.36 -43.17
N ALA A 186 -47.50 6.08 -43.31
CA ALA A 186 -48.14 5.21 -44.29
C ALA A 186 -49.63 5.02 -43.99
N LEU A 187 -50.01 4.81 -42.73
CA LEU A 187 -51.41 4.68 -42.30
C LEU A 187 -52.19 5.98 -42.44
N MET A 188 -51.62 7.13 -42.05
CA MET A 188 -52.32 8.40 -42.18
C MET A 188 -52.52 8.79 -43.66
N GLY A 189 -51.50 8.55 -44.50
CA GLY A 189 -51.62 8.67 -45.95
C GLY A 189 -52.67 7.71 -46.52
N SER A 190 -52.72 6.47 -46.00
CA SER A 190 -53.71 5.45 -46.40
C SER A 190 -55.15 5.92 -46.20
N VAL A 191 -55.44 6.44 -45.01
CA VAL A 191 -56.79 6.83 -44.61
C VAL A 191 -57.25 8.04 -45.41
N GLN A 192 -56.35 8.98 -45.73
CA GLN A 192 -56.66 10.14 -46.57
C GLN A 192 -56.98 9.73 -48.01
N VAL A 193 -56.16 8.87 -48.62
CA VAL A 193 -56.38 8.38 -49.99
C VAL A 193 -57.69 7.60 -50.06
N PHE A 194 -57.93 6.69 -49.11
CA PHE A 194 -59.17 5.91 -49.04
C PHE A 194 -60.39 6.81 -48.79
N GLY A 195 -60.29 7.78 -47.89
CA GLY A 195 -61.35 8.74 -47.62
C GLY A 195 -61.72 9.60 -48.83
N ASN A 196 -60.74 10.00 -49.64
CA ASN A 196 -60.98 10.75 -50.88
C ASN A 196 -61.64 9.89 -51.96
N ILE A 197 -61.27 8.61 -52.06
CA ILE A 197 -61.92 7.67 -52.98
C ILE A 197 -63.39 7.47 -52.61
N LEU A 198 -63.70 7.30 -51.32
CA LEU A 198 -65.08 7.14 -50.86
C LEU A 198 -65.94 8.40 -51.05
N LYS A 199 -65.36 9.59 -50.85
CA LYS A 199 -66.07 10.87 -51.02
C LYS A 199 -66.44 11.17 -52.47
N ASN A 200 -65.71 10.64 -53.46
CA ASN A 200 -65.97 10.88 -54.88
C ASN A 200 -67.06 9.96 -55.47
N ILE A 201 -67.86 9.28 -54.63
CA ILE A 201 -68.92 8.35 -55.05
C ILE A 201 -70.28 8.90 -54.57
N ASP A 202 -70.75 9.99 -55.19
CA ASP A 202 -72.02 10.61 -54.81
C ASP A 202 -73.26 9.80 -55.26
N THR A 203 -73.10 8.86 -56.19
CA THR A 203 -74.14 7.90 -56.59
C THR A 203 -73.54 6.48 -56.76
N PRO A 204 -73.96 5.49 -55.94
CA PRO A 204 -73.43 4.13 -56.02
C PRO A 204 -74.01 3.39 -57.22
N THR A 205 -73.40 3.59 -58.40
CA THR A 205 -73.62 2.75 -59.58
C THR A 205 -72.69 1.54 -59.50
N MET A 206 -73.10 0.37 -60.03
CA MET A 206 -72.32 -0.88 -59.98
C MET A 206 -70.87 -0.69 -60.48
N GLY A 207 -70.65 0.16 -61.49
CA GLY A 207 -69.30 0.48 -61.98
C GLY A 207 -68.43 1.32 -61.04
N ASN A 208 -69.02 2.23 -60.24
CA ASN A 208 -68.25 3.01 -59.25
C ASN A 208 -67.77 2.12 -58.10
N ILE A 209 -68.59 1.16 -57.68
CA ILE A 209 -68.23 0.16 -56.68
C ILE A 209 -67.10 -0.74 -57.19
N GLY A 210 -67.18 -1.14 -58.47
CA GLY A 210 -66.11 -1.90 -59.13
C GLY A 210 -64.77 -1.16 -59.17
N TYR A 211 -64.78 0.15 -59.46
CA TYR A 211 -63.57 0.98 -59.43
C TYR A 211 -62.92 1.04 -58.04
N VAL A 212 -63.72 1.20 -56.97
CA VAL A 212 -63.22 1.20 -55.58
C VAL A 212 -62.58 -0.13 -55.21
N LEU A 213 -63.17 -1.24 -55.64
CA LEU A 213 -62.64 -2.59 -55.40
C LEU A 213 -61.27 -2.80 -56.05
N ILE A 214 -61.08 -2.33 -57.28
CA ILE A 214 -59.79 -2.41 -57.99
C ILE A 214 -58.73 -1.56 -57.27
N VAL A 215 -59.06 -0.30 -56.96
CA VAL A 215 -58.12 0.61 -56.28
C VAL A 215 -57.79 0.09 -54.88
N GLY A 216 -58.77 -0.43 -54.15
CA GLY A 216 -58.57 -1.05 -52.83
C GLY A 216 -57.68 -2.30 -52.87
N GLY A 217 -57.81 -3.14 -53.89
CA GLY A 217 -56.95 -4.32 -54.08
C GLY A 217 -55.49 -3.95 -54.37
N ILE A 218 -55.25 -2.96 -55.25
CA ILE A 218 -53.90 -2.43 -55.53
C ILE A 218 -53.32 -1.79 -54.25
N TYR A 219 -54.15 -1.06 -53.52
CA TYR A 219 -53.76 -0.40 -52.27
C TYR A 219 -53.30 -1.39 -51.20
N LEU A 220 -54.01 -2.52 -51.05
CA LEU A 220 -53.66 -3.61 -50.11
C LEU A 220 -52.29 -4.22 -50.40
N ILE A 221 -51.92 -4.37 -51.68
CA ILE A 221 -50.59 -4.84 -52.09
C ILE A 221 -49.52 -3.80 -51.74
N LEU A 222 -49.79 -2.52 -52.01
CA LEU A 222 -48.85 -1.44 -51.73
C LEU A 222 -48.53 -1.32 -50.23
N ILE A 223 -49.56 -1.28 -49.37
CA ILE A 223 -49.37 -1.16 -47.93
C ILE A 223 -48.65 -2.38 -47.35
N TYR A 224 -48.93 -3.57 -47.90
CA TYR A 224 -48.22 -4.79 -47.54
C TYR A 224 -46.72 -4.73 -47.88
N LEU A 225 -46.36 -4.26 -49.08
CA LEU A 225 -44.95 -4.08 -49.46
C LEU A 225 -44.21 -3.07 -48.56
N ILE A 226 -44.87 -1.98 -48.18
CA ILE A 226 -44.31 -0.99 -47.25
C ILE A 226 -44.05 -1.62 -45.88
N ILE A 227 -45.04 -2.33 -45.33
CA ILE A 227 -44.90 -3.03 -44.04
C ILE A 227 -43.76 -4.05 -44.11
N MET A 228 -43.70 -4.88 -45.15
CA MET A 228 -42.63 -5.88 -45.31
C MET A 228 -41.25 -5.24 -45.39
N THR A 229 -41.11 -4.14 -46.14
CA THR A 229 -39.84 -3.40 -46.25
C THR A 229 -39.41 -2.82 -44.89
N LEU A 230 -40.35 -2.32 -44.08
CA LEU A 230 -40.09 -1.82 -42.74
C LEU A 230 -39.68 -2.92 -41.75
N PHE A 231 -40.32 -4.09 -41.79
CA PHE A 231 -39.93 -5.22 -40.94
C PHE A 231 -38.58 -5.82 -41.33
N ILE A 232 -38.23 -5.83 -42.62
CA ILE A 232 -36.89 -6.19 -43.10
C ILE A 232 -35.86 -5.15 -42.65
N GLY A 233 -36.21 -3.86 -42.75
CA GLY A 233 -35.38 -2.75 -42.26
C GLY A 233 -35.09 -2.86 -40.76
N MET A 234 -36.12 -3.11 -39.94
CA MET A 234 -35.98 -3.39 -38.50
C MET A 234 -35.03 -4.54 -38.24
N LYS A 235 -35.23 -5.68 -38.91
CA LYS A 235 -34.37 -6.84 -38.71
C LYS A 235 -32.90 -6.53 -39.06
N LYS A 236 -32.65 -5.71 -40.08
CA LYS A 236 -31.30 -5.28 -40.47
C LYS A 236 -30.65 -4.35 -39.44
N VAL A 237 -31.44 -3.51 -38.77
CA VAL A 237 -30.94 -2.58 -37.74
C VAL A 237 -30.75 -3.28 -36.38
N PHE A 238 -31.56 -4.29 -36.07
CA PHE A 238 -31.53 -4.99 -34.77
C PHE A 238 -30.61 -6.22 -34.76
N ASP A 239 -30.39 -6.88 -35.89
CA ASP A 239 -29.65 -8.15 -35.94
C ASP A 239 -28.25 -7.94 -36.56
N ASN A 240 -27.23 -7.84 -35.71
CA ASN A 240 -25.82 -7.69 -36.11
C ASN A 240 -25.21 -9.02 -36.66
N LYS A 241 -26.04 -10.05 -36.90
CA LYS A 241 -25.65 -11.36 -37.42
C LYS A 241 -26.57 -11.78 -38.57
N ASN A 242 -25.96 -12.39 -39.59
CA ASN A 242 -26.49 -12.89 -40.88
C ASN A 242 -27.70 -13.86 -40.78
N SER A 243 -28.77 -13.53 -40.07
CA SER A 243 -29.98 -14.35 -40.02
C SER A 243 -30.95 -13.86 -41.11
N LYS A 244 -31.15 -14.68 -42.16
CA LYS A 244 -32.10 -14.37 -43.25
C LYS A 244 -33.50 -14.14 -42.66
N TYR A 245 -34.18 -13.06 -43.07
CA TYR A 245 -35.58 -12.83 -42.68
C TYR A 245 -36.41 -14.03 -43.16
N LYS A 246 -37.07 -14.74 -42.25
CA LYS A 246 -37.93 -15.87 -42.60
C LYS A 246 -39.29 -15.30 -43.01
N PHE A 247 -39.46 -15.11 -44.31
CA PHE A 247 -40.77 -14.76 -44.87
C PHE A 247 -41.78 -15.83 -44.48
N ASN A 248 -42.90 -15.42 -43.90
CA ASN A 248 -44.04 -16.32 -43.75
C ASN A 248 -44.74 -16.41 -45.12
N TRP A 249 -44.36 -17.44 -45.88
CA TRP A 249 -44.88 -17.70 -47.21
C TRP A 249 -46.41 -17.84 -47.22
N ILE A 250 -46.99 -18.45 -46.19
CA ILE A 250 -48.43 -18.66 -46.08
C ILE A 250 -49.17 -17.32 -45.96
N PHE A 251 -48.69 -16.44 -45.08
CA PHE A 251 -49.30 -15.12 -44.88
C PHE A 251 -49.21 -14.23 -46.13
N THR A 252 -48.05 -14.25 -46.78
CA THR A 252 -47.81 -13.53 -48.05
C THR A 252 -48.79 -13.99 -49.12
N LEU A 253 -48.95 -15.31 -49.25
CA LEU A 253 -49.82 -15.92 -50.25
C LEU A 253 -51.30 -15.61 -49.97
N CYS A 254 -51.73 -15.58 -48.71
CA CYS A 254 -53.09 -15.18 -48.34
C CYS A 254 -53.41 -13.73 -48.74
N ILE A 255 -52.52 -12.78 -48.43
CA ILE A 255 -52.75 -11.36 -48.75
C ILE A 255 -52.80 -11.12 -50.25
N VAL A 256 -51.87 -11.73 -50.99
CA VAL A 256 -51.85 -11.64 -52.46
C VAL A 256 -53.11 -12.24 -53.05
N THR A 257 -53.57 -13.39 -52.54
CA THR A 257 -54.81 -14.03 -53.01
C THR A 257 -56.03 -13.15 -52.76
N VAL A 258 -56.19 -12.58 -51.56
CA VAL A 258 -57.29 -11.66 -51.24
C VAL A 258 -57.25 -10.40 -52.09
N SER A 259 -56.05 -9.87 -52.38
CA SER A 259 -55.92 -8.69 -53.23
C SER A 259 -56.32 -8.99 -54.68
N ILE A 260 -55.93 -10.15 -55.20
CA ILE A 260 -56.29 -10.60 -56.56
C ILE A 260 -57.80 -10.85 -56.67
N THR A 261 -58.44 -11.46 -55.67
CA THR A 261 -59.89 -11.69 -55.71
C THR A 261 -60.68 -10.37 -55.68
N LEU A 262 -60.24 -9.39 -54.91
CA LEU A 262 -60.84 -8.04 -54.90
C LEU A 262 -60.73 -7.36 -56.26
N ILE A 263 -59.58 -7.46 -56.94
CA ILE A 263 -59.38 -6.89 -58.27
C ILE A 263 -60.27 -7.60 -59.31
N ILE A 264 -60.37 -8.93 -59.28
CA ILE A 264 -61.20 -9.70 -60.21
C ILE A 264 -62.69 -9.39 -60.02
N LEU A 265 -63.15 -9.31 -58.77
CA LEU A 265 -64.53 -8.93 -58.45
C LEU A 265 -64.83 -7.49 -58.88
N GLY A 266 -63.87 -6.57 -58.69
CA GLY A 266 -63.98 -5.21 -59.18
C GLY A 266 -64.13 -5.14 -60.70
N ILE A 267 -63.28 -5.84 -61.46
CA ILE A 267 -63.36 -5.92 -62.93
C ILE A 267 -64.68 -6.55 -63.42
N ARG A 268 -65.29 -7.46 -62.64
CA ARG A 268 -66.59 -8.06 -62.97
C ARG A 268 -67.79 -7.14 -62.71
N LEU A 269 -67.62 -6.14 -61.84
CA LEU A 269 -68.66 -5.17 -61.44
C LEU A 269 -68.60 -3.87 -62.25
N VAL A 270 -67.42 -3.51 -62.77
CA VAL A 270 -67.21 -2.45 -63.77
C VAL A 270 -67.72 -2.90 -65.14
#